data_AF-A0A2N2YF81-F1
#
_entry.id   AF-A0A2N2YF81-F1
#
_cell.length_a   1.000
_cell.length_b   1.000
_cell.length_c   1.000
_cell.angle_alpha   90.00
_cell.angle_beta   90.00
_cell.angle_gamma   90.00
#
_symmetry.space_group_name_H-M   'P 1'
#
loop_
_entity.id
_entity.type
_entity.pdbx_description
1 polymer ?
#
loop_
_entity_poly.entity_id
_entity_poly.type
_entity_poly.pdbx_seq_one_letter_code
_entity_poly.pdbx_strand_id
1 'polypeptide(L)'
;MYDKDYLAIPNQLIADKEGNIVIAGEYYEGERIKSDNSDGVFFKKLSASGDVLTYNLLSWKKGIQKQLAKTKLKLTGKNKVYFHNISLTDDGGYQVIAETFATSVGRKLLTSGLAMLGGDYEAIAESANQATCLAARSSGRYLGEPTEKEAPVTISAQDFLIFHFDAEGQLEEVTKIEKEYTKIFIYDPYMYVGGLKLARMINEFGFMDYAFCIRPEGSEQAVLIANCANASPKHFAIINITKGEEKKVRKIPIFEIGVNDDGRKPEMVGVVPGARGSMVIYYLSKGDKDNLGALHMYKETINNE
;
A
#
# COMPACT_ATOMS: atom_id res chain seq x y z
N MET A 1 -4.36 0.86 21.85
CA MET A 1 -3.91 0.16 23.07
C MET A 1 -2.81 0.99 23.68
N TYR A 2 -2.98 1.43 24.93
CA TYR A 2 -1.98 2.23 25.61
C TYR A 2 -1.40 1.42 26.76
N ASP A 3 -0.07 1.39 26.86
CA ASP A 3 0.65 0.65 27.90
C ASP A 3 1.67 1.55 28.60
N LYS A 4 1.20 2.69 29.12
CA LYS A 4 1.96 3.73 29.85
C LYS A 4 3.00 4.50 29.03
N ASP A 5 3.88 3.78 28.37
CA ASP A 5 5.01 4.34 27.63
C ASP A 5 4.74 4.45 26.14
N TYR A 6 3.73 3.73 25.62
CA TYR A 6 3.45 3.65 24.19
C TYR A 6 1.96 3.58 23.88
N LEU A 7 1.58 4.17 22.74
CA LEU A 7 0.29 4.03 22.10
C LEU A 7 0.43 3.15 20.86
N ALA A 8 -0.10 1.93 20.91
CA ALA A 8 -0.22 1.01 19.78
C ALA A 8 -1.59 1.13 19.11
N ILE A 9 -1.62 1.33 17.79
CA ILE A 9 -2.84 1.51 16.99
C ILE A 9 -3.02 0.29 16.08
N PRO A 10 -3.95 -0.63 16.39
CA PRO A 10 -4.20 -1.79 15.55
C PRO A 10 -4.61 -1.38 14.13
N ASN A 11 -3.94 -1.96 13.14
CA ASN A 11 -4.29 -1.81 11.73
C ASN A 11 -4.89 -3.08 11.16
N GLN A 12 -4.30 -4.22 11.50
CA GLN A 12 -4.71 -5.54 11.01
C GLN A 12 -4.80 -6.53 12.17
N LEU A 13 -5.75 -7.46 12.03
CA LEU A 13 -6.03 -8.50 13.01
C LEU A 13 -6.47 -9.77 12.30
N ILE A 14 -5.93 -10.92 12.71
CA ILE A 14 -6.36 -12.24 12.30
C ILE A 14 -6.48 -13.17 13.52
N ALA A 15 -7.19 -14.29 13.34
CA ALA A 15 -7.07 -15.44 14.23
C ALA A 15 -6.17 -16.48 13.56
N ASP A 16 -5.24 -17.08 14.31
CA ASP A 16 -4.43 -18.19 13.83
C ASP A 16 -5.17 -19.54 13.96
N LYS A 17 -4.52 -20.63 13.53
CA LYS A 17 -5.11 -21.98 13.53
C LYS A 17 -5.45 -22.50 14.94
N GLU A 18 -4.80 -21.96 15.97
CA GLU A 18 -5.03 -22.33 17.38
C GLU A 18 -6.09 -21.43 18.05
N GLY A 19 -6.62 -20.44 17.32
CA GLY A 19 -7.57 -19.47 17.84
C GLY A 19 -6.90 -18.33 18.62
N ASN A 20 -5.57 -18.20 18.55
CA ASN A 20 -4.88 -17.03 19.09
C ASN A 20 -5.18 -15.82 18.21
N ILE A 21 -5.25 -14.64 18.81
CA ILE A 21 -5.47 -13.38 18.10
C ILE A 21 -4.12 -12.72 17.81
N VAL A 22 -3.85 -12.45 16.53
CA VAL A 22 -2.63 -11.77 16.09
C VAL A 22 -2.97 -10.39 15.56
N ILE A 23 -2.24 -9.39 16.06
CA ILE A 23 -2.50 -7.97 15.81
C ILE A 23 -1.21 -7.31 15.38
N ALA A 24 -1.28 -6.53 14.30
CA ALA A 24 -0.17 -5.70 13.86
C ALA A 24 -0.64 -4.28 13.55
N GLY A 25 0.29 -3.32 13.69
CA GLY A 25 0.03 -1.93 13.35
C GLY A 25 1.17 -1.01 13.76
N GLU A 26 0.85 0.27 13.86
CA GLU A 26 1.81 1.31 14.27
C GLU A 26 1.86 1.48 15.79
N TYR A 27 3.02 1.86 16.31
CA TYR A 27 3.10 2.44 17.66
C TYR A 27 3.76 3.82 17.68
N TYR A 28 3.41 4.56 18.71
CA TYR A 28 3.88 5.91 19.01
C TYR A 28 4.38 5.95 20.46
N GLU A 29 5.48 6.65 20.71
CA GLU A 29 6.00 6.88 22.06
C GLU A 29 5.12 7.88 22.83
N GLY A 30 4.72 7.49 24.04
CA GLY A 30 3.85 8.22 24.94
C GLY A 30 2.35 7.95 24.74
N GLU A 31 1.55 8.78 25.40
CA GLU A 31 0.09 8.62 25.53
C GLU A 31 -0.72 8.94 24.27
N ARG A 32 -0.15 9.75 23.37
CA ARG A 32 -0.89 10.36 22.25
C ARG A 32 -0.02 10.43 21.01
N ILE A 33 -0.67 10.42 19.85
CA ILE A 33 -0.03 10.67 18.56
C ILE A 33 0.46 12.12 18.54
N LYS A 34 1.78 12.32 18.53
CA LYS A 34 2.43 13.66 18.46
C LYS A 34 2.89 14.03 17.06
N SER A 35 2.96 13.07 16.14
CA SER A 35 3.37 13.29 14.76
C SER A 35 2.68 12.31 13.82
N ASP A 36 2.54 12.70 12.54
CA ASP A 36 2.03 11.85 11.47
C ASP A 36 2.83 10.57 11.22
N ASN A 37 4.10 10.56 11.64
CA ASN A 37 4.97 9.42 11.49
C ASN A 37 5.00 8.61 12.78
N SER A 38 4.79 7.30 12.68
CA SER A 38 4.96 6.35 13.79
C SER A 38 6.42 6.24 14.23
N ASP A 39 6.60 5.79 15.48
CA ASP A 39 7.94 5.48 16.02
C ASP A 39 8.37 4.05 15.63
N GLY A 40 7.42 3.20 15.29
CA GLY A 40 7.67 1.91 14.66
C GLY A 40 6.43 1.05 14.48
N VAL A 41 6.68 -0.25 14.32
CA VAL A 41 5.67 -1.31 14.13
C VAL A 41 5.49 -2.04 15.45
N PHE A 42 4.25 -2.37 15.82
CA PHE A 42 4.02 -3.36 16.88
C PHE A 42 3.43 -4.64 16.31
N PHE A 43 3.76 -5.73 16.99
CA PHE A 43 3.18 -7.06 16.77
C PHE A 43 2.73 -7.60 18.13
N LYS A 44 1.50 -8.07 18.24
CA LYS A 44 0.94 -8.63 19.47
C LYS A 44 0.21 -9.93 19.18
N LYS A 45 0.50 -10.96 19.96
CA LYS A 45 -0.20 -12.25 19.95
C LYS A 45 -0.87 -12.46 21.31
N LEU A 46 -2.16 -12.73 21.28
CA LEU A 46 -2.98 -13.06 22.44
C LEU A 46 -3.44 -14.51 22.33
N SER A 47 -3.44 -15.25 23.43
CA SER A 47 -4.06 -16.57 23.46
C SER A 47 -5.58 -16.47 23.22
N ALA A 48 -6.23 -17.59 22.95
CA ALA A 48 -7.69 -17.67 22.90
C ALA A 48 -8.38 -17.20 24.21
N SER A 49 -7.71 -17.30 25.36
CA SER A 49 -8.18 -16.79 26.67
C SER A 49 -7.93 -15.28 26.86
N GLY A 50 -7.17 -14.64 25.97
CA GLY A 50 -6.82 -13.22 26.06
C GLY A 50 -5.50 -12.93 26.79
N ASP A 51 -4.74 -13.95 27.16
CA ASP A 51 -3.41 -13.79 27.76
C ASP A 51 -2.42 -13.28 26.73
N VAL A 52 -1.54 -12.36 27.11
CA VAL A 52 -0.50 -11.84 26.21
C VAL A 52 0.59 -12.89 26.06
N LEU A 53 0.65 -13.53 24.88
CA LEU A 53 1.71 -14.48 24.53
C LEU A 53 2.97 -13.74 24.07
N THR A 54 2.79 -12.74 23.21
CA THR A 54 3.89 -11.93 22.68
C THR A 54 3.46 -10.48 22.51
N TYR A 55 4.36 -9.54 22.83
CA TYR A 55 4.20 -8.14 22.48
C TYR A 55 5.55 -7.51 22.10
N ASN A 56 5.71 -7.24 20.81
CA ASN A 56 6.95 -6.69 20.25
C ASN A 56 6.73 -5.26 19.75
N LEU A 57 7.65 -4.37 20.13
CA LEU A 57 7.74 -2.98 19.67
C LEU A 57 9.01 -2.80 18.85
N LEU A 58 8.86 -2.60 17.55
CA LEU A 58 9.95 -2.59 16.58
C LEU A 58 10.16 -1.18 16.05
N SER A 59 11.14 -0.45 16.61
CA SER A 59 11.46 0.90 16.10
C SER A 59 12.01 0.88 14.67
N TRP A 60 11.71 1.92 13.90
CA TRP A 60 12.24 2.09 12.55
C TRP A 60 13.77 2.05 12.51
N LYS A 61 14.43 2.73 13.47
CA LYS A 61 15.89 2.90 13.49
C LYS A 61 16.64 1.68 14.01
N LYS A 62 16.20 1.06 15.12
CA LYS A 62 16.98 -0.01 15.77
C LYS A 62 16.50 -1.41 15.42
N GLY A 63 15.19 -1.60 15.24
CA GLY A 63 14.61 -2.90 14.89
C GLY A 63 14.64 -3.14 13.38
N ILE A 64 13.89 -2.33 12.65
CA ILE A 64 13.54 -2.59 11.25
C ILE A 64 14.71 -2.32 10.30
N GLN A 65 15.39 -1.17 10.43
CA GLN A 65 16.56 -0.86 9.61
C GLN A 65 17.68 -1.90 9.76
N LYS A 66 17.84 -2.51 10.95
CA LYS A 66 18.84 -3.57 11.17
C LYS A 66 18.53 -4.80 10.30
N GLN A 67 17.26 -5.17 10.17
CA GLN A 67 16.85 -6.30 9.33
C GLN A 67 17.00 -5.97 7.84
N LEU A 68 16.61 -4.76 7.41
CA LEU A 68 16.79 -4.31 6.02
C LEU A 68 18.26 -4.18 5.61
N ALA A 69 19.14 -3.80 6.52
CA ALA A 69 20.57 -3.70 6.23
C ALA A 69 21.18 -5.06 5.84
N LYS A 70 20.63 -6.18 6.36
CA LYS A 70 21.06 -7.53 5.98
C LYS A 70 20.80 -7.81 4.49
N THR A 71 19.77 -7.18 3.91
CA THR A 71 19.39 -7.32 2.50
C THR A 71 19.92 -6.17 1.62
N LYS A 72 20.88 -5.38 2.12
CA LYS A 72 21.47 -4.18 1.46
C LYS A 72 20.45 -3.08 1.15
N LEU A 73 19.27 -3.10 1.76
CA LEU A 73 18.21 -2.12 1.55
C LEU A 73 18.25 -1.09 2.69
N LYS A 74 17.95 0.16 2.34
CA LYS A 74 17.83 1.26 3.31
C LYS A 74 16.50 1.95 3.13
N LEU A 75 15.79 2.13 4.23
CA LEU A 75 14.71 3.10 4.32
C LEU A 75 15.29 4.42 4.83
N THR A 76 14.81 5.54 4.29
CA THR A 76 15.25 6.89 4.73
C THR A 76 14.21 7.48 5.69
N GLY A 77 14.66 8.06 6.81
CA GLY A 77 13.79 8.76 7.75
C GLY A 77 12.80 7.86 8.54
N LYS A 78 11.78 8.50 9.13
CA LYS A 78 10.60 7.81 9.65
C LYS A 78 9.67 7.51 8.48
N ASN A 79 9.35 6.23 8.27
CA ASN A 79 8.52 5.80 7.13
C ASN A 79 7.06 5.86 7.54
N LYS A 80 6.21 6.31 6.63
CA LYS A 80 4.77 6.15 6.78
C LYS A 80 4.38 4.84 6.10
N VAL A 81 3.66 4.00 6.81
CA VAL A 81 3.23 2.69 6.31
C VAL A 81 1.75 2.50 6.55
N TYR A 82 1.11 1.78 5.65
CA TYR A 82 -0.24 1.28 5.84
C TYR A 82 -0.20 -0.25 5.82
N PHE A 83 -0.74 -0.88 6.85
CA PHE A 83 -0.77 -2.34 6.94
C PHE A 83 -2.02 -2.89 6.29
N HIS A 84 -1.83 -3.76 5.31
CA HIS A 84 -2.89 -4.32 4.49
C HIS A 84 -3.37 -5.68 4.98
N ASN A 85 -2.45 -6.53 5.48
CA ASN A 85 -2.80 -7.90 5.81
C ASN A 85 -1.80 -8.54 6.80
N ILE A 86 -2.22 -9.63 7.43
CA ILE A 86 -1.37 -10.59 8.12
C ILE A 86 -1.66 -11.96 7.50
N SER A 87 -0.65 -12.56 6.86
CA SER A 87 -0.75 -13.90 6.29
C SER A 87 -0.06 -14.91 7.21
N LEU A 88 -0.69 -16.05 7.45
CA LEU A 88 -0.08 -17.17 8.17
C LEU A 88 0.87 -17.91 7.23
N THR A 89 2.07 -18.25 7.71
CA THR A 89 2.97 -19.17 7.03
C THR A 89 2.72 -20.59 7.53
N ASP A 90 3.14 -21.58 6.75
CA ASP A 90 2.83 -22.98 7.05
C ASP A 90 3.66 -23.55 8.23
N ASP A 91 4.82 -22.95 8.50
CA ASP A 91 5.62 -23.17 9.72
C ASP A 91 5.01 -22.52 10.98
N GLY A 92 3.82 -21.92 10.88
CA GLY A 92 3.11 -21.30 12.00
C GLY A 92 3.51 -19.85 12.27
N GLY A 93 4.45 -19.30 11.50
CA GLY A 93 4.82 -17.89 11.54
C GLY A 93 3.82 -16.95 10.87
N TYR A 94 4.23 -15.70 10.73
CA TYR A 94 3.38 -14.61 10.24
C TYR A 94 4.12 -13.68 9.29
N GLN A 95 3.44 -13.31 8.21
CA GLN A 95 3.85 -12.28 7.27
C GLN A 95 2.93 -11.08 7.42
N VAL A 96 3.43 -10.01 8.02
CA VAL A 96 2.71 -8.74 8.09
C VAL A 96 3.05 -7.91 6.86
N ILE A 97 2.03 -7.51 6.10
CA ILE A 97 2.18 -6.89 4.79
C ILE A 97 1.78 -5.43 4.88
N ALA A 98 2.69 -4.56 4.50
CA ALA A 98 2.49 -3.12 4.51
C ALA A 98 2.92 -2.47 3.19
N GLU A 99 2.36 -1.31 2.90
CA GLU A 99 2.76 -0.44 1.81
C GLU A 99 3.26 0.89 2.38
N THR A 100 4.43 1.34 1.91
CA THR A 100 4.99 2.63 2.29
C THR A 100 4.32 3.76 1.53
N PHE A 101 4.25 4.94 2.13
CA PHE A 101 3.77 6.12 1.42
C PHE A 101 4.50 7.40 1.83
N ALA A 102 4.55 8.36 0.92
CA ALA A 102 5.14 9.67 1.15
C ALA A 102 4.12 10.77 0.88
N THR A 103 4.14 11.82 1.69
CA THR A 103 3.30 13.01 1.50
C THR A 103 4.18 14.18 1.09
N SER A 104 3.79 14.88 0.04
CA SER A 104 4.46 16.10 -0.42
C SER A 104 3.43 17.21 -0.60
N VAL A 105 3.73 18.40 -0.09
CA VAL A 105 2.87 19.57 -0.26
C VAL A 105 3.44 20.39 -1.41
N GLY A 106 2.76 20.38 -2.56
CA GLY A 106 3.24 21.07 -3.78
C GLY A 106 3.57 22.55 -3.54
N ARG A 107 2.81 23.20 -2.65
CA ARG A 107 2.98 24.61 -2.27
C ARG A 107 4.34 24.92 -1.64
N LYS A 108 4.93 23.99 -0.87
CA LYS A 108 6.14 24.25 -0.07
C LYS A 108 7.44 24.20 -0.89
N LEU A 109 7.46 23.42 -1.97
CA LEU A 109 8.63 23.30 -2.86
C LEU A 109 8.73 24.47 -3.84
N LEU A 110 7.59 24.90 -4.40
CA LEU A 110 7.53 26.00 -5.37
C LEU A 110 7.75 27.36 -4.71
N THR A 111 7.20 27.60 -3.51
CA THR A 111 7.47 28.82 -2.73
C THR A 111 8.95 28.99 -2.38
N SER A 112 9.62 27.94 -1.91
CA SER A 112 11.00 28.08 -1.41
C SER A 112 12.05 28.16 -2.51
N GLY A 113 11.87 27.45 -3.63
CA GLY A 113 12.87 27.42 -4.71
C GLY A 113 12.81 28.62 -5.64
N LEU A 114 11.60 29.13 -5.94
CA LEU A 114 11.39 30.19 -6.94
C LEU A 114 11.42 31.60 -6.34
N ALA A 115 11.10 31.77 -5.05
CA ALA A 115 11.30 33.03 -4.35
C ALA A 115 12.78 33.47 -4.35
N MET A 116 13.71 32.52 -4.51
CA MET A 116 15.15 32.80 -4.65
C MET A 116 15.58 33.21 -6.07
N LEU A 117 14.70 33.09 -7.07
CA LEU A 117 15.02 33.33 -8.49
C LEU A 117 14.36 34.58 -9.08
N GLY A 118 13.63 35.37 -8.27
CA GLY A 118 13.13 36.69 -8.66
C GLY A 118 12.07 36.71 -9.78
N GLY A 119 11.39 35.57 -10.03
CA GLY A 119 10.33 35.46 -11.04
C GLY A 119 8.95 35.87 -10.54
N ASP A 120 8.00 36.02 -11.48
CA ASP A 120 6.57 36.23 -11.17
C ASP A 120 6.00 34.95 -10.51
N TYR A 121 6.01 34.98 -9.18
CA TYR A 121 5.65 33.85 -8.34
C TYR A 121 4.19 33.41 -8.53
N GLU A 122 3.29 34.34 -8.84
CA GLU A 122 1.86 34.08 -8.97
C GLU A 122 1.57 33.27 -10.24
N ALA A 123 2.10 33.72 -11.39
CA ALA A 123 1.96 33.02 -12.66
C ALA A 123 2.55 31.59 -12.63
N ILE A 124 3.67 31.39 -11.91
CA ILE A 124 4.29 30.07 -11.78
C ILE A 124 3.45 29.15 -10.88
N ALA A 125 2.90 29.69 -9.79
CA ALA A 125 2.00 28.94 -8.90
C ALA A 125 0.72 28.52 -9.63
N GLU A 126 0.11 29.42 -10.41
CA GLU A 126 -1.07 29.12 -11.24
C GLU A 126 -0.77 28.03 -12.27
N SER A 127 0.34 28.15 -12.99
CA SER A 127 0.75 27.15 -13.99
C SER A 127 0.96 25.77 -13.37
N ALA A 128 1.55 25.70 -12.18
CA ALA A 128 1.74 24.45 -11.45
C ALA A 128 0.41 23.86 -10.95
N ASN A 129 -0.51 24.69 -10.48
CA ASN A 129 -1.84 24.26 -10.08
C ASN A 129 -2.64 23.73 -11.27
N GLN A 130 -2.57 24.40 -12.43
CA GLN A 130 -3.19 23.92 -13.68
C GLN A 130 -2.64 22.55 -14.09
N ALA A 131 -1.31 22.38 -14.08
CA ALA A 131 -0.69 21.10 -14.43
C ALA A 131 -1.11 19.97 -13.48
N THR A 132 -1.19 20.24 -12.17
CA THR A 132 -1.61 19.25 -11.17
C THR A 132 -3.11 18.95 -11.21
N CYS A 133 -3.95 19.95 -11.48
CA CYS A 133 -5.39 19.79 -11.72
C CYS A 133 -5.64 18.91 -12.96
N LEU A 134 -4.95 19.19 -14.07
CA LEU A 134 -5.03 18.38 -15.28
C LEU A 134 -4.54 16.95 -15.06
N ALA A 135 -3.43 16.77 -14.35
CA ALA A 135 -2.92 15.44 -14.00
C ALA A 135 -3.89 14.65 -13.11
N ALA A 136 -4.53 15.32 -12.14
CA ALA A 136 -5.55 14.72 -11.29
C ALA A 136 -6.75 14.25 -12.12
N ARG A 137 -7.34 15.16 -12.92
CA ARG A 137 -8.52 14.86 -13.75
C ARG A 137 -8.24 13.79 -14.80
N SER A 138 -7.09 13.86 -15.48
CA SER A 138 -6.73 12.89 -16.52
C SER A 138 -6.45 11.50 -15.96
N SER A 139 -5.90 11.41 -14.74
CA SER A 139 -5.60 10.12 -14.12
C SER A 139 -6.74 9.53 -13.30
N GLY A 140 -7.72 10.35 -12.87
CA GLY A 140 -8.78 9.94 -11.96
C GLY A 140 -8.32 9.68 -10.52
N ARG A 141 -7.03 9.93 -10.20
CA ARG A 141 -6.41 9.61 -8.90
C ARG A 141 -6.47 10.79 -7.95
N TYR A 142 -7.66 11.13 -7.46
CA TYR A 142 -7.82 12.25 -6.55
C TYR A 142 -8.92 12.06 -5.51
N LEU A 143 -8.77 12.78 -4.39
CA LEU A 143 -9.79 12.93 -3.34
C LEU A 143 -10.11 14.42 -3.19
N GLY A 144 -11.41 14.75 -3.13
CA GLY A 144 -11.87 16.15 -3.20
C GLY A 144 -11.97 16.63 -4.64
N GLU A 145 -12.48 17.85 -4.86
CA GLU A 145 -12.69 18.39 -6.21
C GLU A 145 -11.41 19.02 -6.78
N PRO A 146 -10.86 18.52 -7.90
CA PRO A 146 -9.68 19.13 -8.50
C PRO A 146 -9.94 20.56 -8.97
N THR A 147 -9.10 21.48 -8.49
CA THR A 147 -9.20 22.91 -8.75
C THR A 147 -7.85 23.49 -9.16
N GLU A 148 -7.87 24.51 -10.02
CA GLU A 148 -6.68 25.27 -10.42
C GLU A 148 -6.32 26.37 -9.41
N LYS A 149 -7.24 26.65 -8.47
CA LYS A 149 -7.08 27.74 -7.49
C LYS A 149 -6.16 27.35 -6.33
N GLU A 150 -6.01 26.06 -6.06
CA GLU A 150 -5.25 25.55 -4.92
C GLU A 150 -4.41 24.33 -5.30
N ALA A 151 -3.17 24.31 -4.81
CA ALA A 151 -2.28 23.18 -5.00
C ALA A 151 -2.72 21.98 -4.13
N PRO A 152 -2.81 20.77 -4.70
CA PRO A 152 -3.13 19.59 -3.91
C PRO A 152 -1.99 19.19 -2.97
N VAL A 153 -2.33 18.49 -1.91
CA VAL A 153 -1.38 17.59 -1.23
C VAL A 153 -1.20 16.36 -2.11
N THR A 154 0.04 16.01 -2.43
CA THR A 154 0.34 14.83 -3.23
C THR A 154 0.79 13.70 -2.32
N ILE A 155 0.16 12.53 -2.45
CA ILE A 155 0.61 11.28 -1.84
C ILE A 155 1.23 10.40 -2.91
N SER A 156 2.30 9.71 -2.54
CA SER A 156 2.89 8.64 -3.33
C SER A 156 2.74 7.35 -2.54
N ALA A 157 1.99 6.38 -3.06
CA ALA A 157 2.04 5.00 -2.58
C ALA A 157 3.27 4.31 -3.21
N GLN A 158 4.12 3.71 -2.38
CA GLN A 158 5.50 3.35 -2.71
C GLN A 158 5.74 1.86 -2.47
N ASP A 159 6.93 1.48 -2.02
CA ASP A 159 7.35 0.08 -1.90
C ASP A 159 6.50 -0.70 -0.89
N PHE A 160 6.35 -2.01 -1.09
CA PHE A 160 5.84 -2.90 -0.04
C PHE A 160 6.93 -3.24 0.96
N LEU A 161 6.52 -3.47 2.21
CA LEU A 161 7.33 -4.04 3.28
C LEU A 161 6.63 -5.30 3.80
N ILE A 162 7.34 -6.42 3.78
CA ILE A 162 6.90 -7.68 4.38
C ILE A 162 7.72 -7.91 5.63
N PHE A 163 7.06 -7.99 6.79
CA PHE A 163 7.69 -8.31 8.05
C PHE A 163 7.45 -9.79 8.34
N HIS A 164 8.53 -10.56 8.40
CA HIS A 164 8.50 -11.99 8.68
C HIS A 164 8.71 -12.22 10.17
N PHE A 165 7.72 -12.84 10.80
CA PHE A 165 7.74 -13.23 12.19
C PHE A 165 7.68 -14.76 12.30
N ASP A 166 8.41 -15.32 13.27
CA ASP A 166 8.27 -16.73 13.65
C ASP A 166 6.94 -16.99 14.38
N ALA A 167 6.69 -18.26 14.75
CA ALA A 167 5.47 -18.68 15.43
C ALA A 167 5.30 -18.05 16.83
N GLU A 168 6.42 -17.70 17.46
CA GLU A 168 6.52 -16.98 18.72
C GLU A 168 6.37 -15.46 18.55
N GLY A 169 6.27 -14.96 17.32
CA GLY A 169 6.06 -13.56 17.00
C GLY A 169 7.31 -12.69 17.04
N GLN A 170 8.52 -13.26 16.98
CA GLN A 170 9.78 -12.53 16.88
C GLN A 170 10.11 -12.17 15.42
N LEU A 171 10.60 -10.96 15.19
CA LEU A 171 10.94 -10.49 13.85
C LEU A 171 12.24 -11.12 13.33
N GLU A 172 12.14 -11.94 12.29
CA GLU A 172 13.27 -12.61 11.65
C GLU A 172 13.87 -11.78 10.51
N GLU A 173 13.00 -11.27 9.62
CA GLU A 173 13.38 -10.55 8.40
C GLU A 173 12.39 -9.43 8.07
N VAL A 174 12.88 -8.38 7.41
CA VAL A 174 12.02 -7.41 6.71
C VAL A 174 12.44 -7.35 5.25
N THR A 175 11.49 -7.63 4.37
CA THR A 175 11.68 -7.65 2.92
C THR A 175 11.04 -6.41 2.31
N LYS A 176 11.82 -5.56 1.61
CA LYS A 176 11.28 -4.45 0.80
C LYS A 176 11.06 -4.89 -0.64
N ILE A 177 9.88 -4.68 -1.20
CA ILE A 177 9.58 -4.95 -2.61
C ILE A 177 9.37 -3.61 -3.31
N GLU A 178 10.27 -3.29 -4.22
CA GLU A 178 10.19 -2.06 -5.01
C GLU A 178 9.09 -2.16 -6.06
N LYS A 179 8.36 -1.06 -6.25
CA LYS A 179 7.35 -0.95 -7.31
C LYS A 179 7.27 0.44 -7.87
N GLU A 180 6.63 0.56 -9.02
CA GLU A 180 6.22 1.85 -9.58
C GLU A 180 5.28 2.57 -8.61
N TYR A 181 5.53 3.87 -8.43
CA TYR A 181 4.80 4.66 -7.44
C TYR A 181 3.47 5.14 -7.98
N THR A 182 2.41 4.94 -7.20
CA THR A 182 1.08 5.48 -7.48
C THR A 182 0.98 6.88 -6.88
N LYS A 183 0.74 7.88 -7.73
CA LYS A 183 0.61 9.29 -7.34
C LYS A 183 -0.86 9.68 -7.21
N ILE A 184 -1.21 10.27 -6.07
CA ILE A 184 -2.58 10.59 -5.68
C ILE A 184 -2.64 12.07 -5.30
N PHE A 185 -3.66 12.78 -5.77
CA PHE A 185 -3.85 14.21 -5.52
C PHE A 185 -4.99 14.45 -4.52
N ILE A 186 -4.70 15.11 -3.41
CA ILE A 186 -5.65 15.37 -2.34
C ILE A 186 -5.97 16.86 -2.31
N TYR A 187 -7.23 17.20 -2.54
CA TYR A 187 -7.79 18.56 -2.50
C TYR A 187 -8.65 18.74 -1.25
N ASP A 188 -9.17 19.96 -1.07
CA ASP A 188 -10.18 20.27 -0.05
C ASP A 188 -11.40 19.33 -0.16
N PRO A 189 -11.98 18.87 0.97
CA PRO A 189 -11.57 19.12 2.37
C PRO A 189 -10.55 18.10 2.92
N TYR A 190 -10.14 17.12 2.12
CA TYR A 190 -9.34 15.97 2.58
C TYR A 190 -7.86 16.30 2.81
N MET A 191 -7.36 17.38 2.21
CA MET A 191 -5.95 17.78 2.31
C MET A 191 -5.48 18.12 3.73
N TYR A 192 -6.42 18.33 4.66
CA TYR A 192 -6.14 18.59 6.08
C TYR A 192 -6.09 17.32 6.95
N VAL A 193 -6.38 16.16 6.35
CA VAL A 193 -6.28 14.86 7.03
C VAL A 193 -4.85 14.35 6.88
N GLY A 194 -4.18 14.05 8.01
CA GLY A 194 -2.80 13.57 8.05
C GLY A 194 -2.65 12.12 8.51
N GLY A 195 -1.39 11.66 8.48
CA GLY A 195 -0.97 10.37 9.03
C GLY A 195 -1.81 9.16 8.60
N LEU A 196 -2.06 8.26 9.54
CA LEU A 196 -2.78 6.99 9.30
C LEU A 196 -4.22 7.17 8.79
N LYS A 197 -4.91 8.24 9.21
CA LYS A 197 -6.28 8.51 8.76
C LYS A 197 -6.34 8.74 7.26
N LEU A 198 -5.39 9.53 6.74
CA LEU A 198 -5.27 9.78 5.31
C LEU A 198 -4.91 8.49 4.56
N ALA A 199 -3.99 7.69 5.12
CA ALA A 199 -3.58 6.41 4.54
C ALA A 199 -4.73 5.40 4.42
N ARG A 200 -5.58 5.31 5.46
CA ARG A 200 -6.80 4.50 5.41
C ARG A 200 -7.74 4.99 4.32
N MET A 201 -7.96 6.30 4.24
CA MET A 201 -8.86 6.88 3.24
C MET A 201 -8.39 6.58 1.81
N ILE A 202 -7.12 6.81 1.49
CA ILE A 202 -6.62 6.48 0.13
C ILE A 202 -6.67 4.98 -0.19
N ASN A 203 -6.51 4.12 0.82
CA ASN A 203 -6.69 2.68 0.65
C ASN A 203 -8.16 2.33 0.36
N GLU A 204 -9.11 2.91 1.08
CA GLU A 204 -10.56 2.69 0.88
C GLU A 204 -11.04 3.18 -0.51
N PHE A 205 -10.41 4.22 -1.06
CA PHE A 205 -10.65 4.68 -2.43
C PHE A 205 -9.92 3.85 -3.50
N GLY A 206 -9.17 2.81 -3.11
CA GLY A 206 -8.50 1.90 -4.05
C GLY A 206 -7.23 2.46 -4.71
N PHE A 207 -6.57 3.43 -4.07
CA PHE A 207 -5.34 4.04 -4.60
C PHE A 207 -4.04 3.46 -4.04
N MET A 208 -4.11 2.61 -3.01
CA MET A 208 -2.98 1.74 -2.65
C MET A 208 -2.97 0.54 -3.59
N ASP A 209 -1.77 0.01 -3.88
CA ASP A 209 -1.63 -1.01 -4.91
C ASP A 209 -1.77 -2.44 -4.34
N TYR A 210 -1.80 -2.66 -3.02
CA TYR A 210 -2.16 -3.97 -2.47
C TYR A 210 -3.56 -4.40 -2.93
N ALA A 211 -3.70 -5.61 -3.46
CA ALA A 211 -5.00 -6.22 -3.74
C ALA A 211 -5.37 -7.28 -2.69
N PHE A 212 -4.61 -8.37 -2.63
CA PHE A 212 -4.84 -9.47 -1.69
C PHE A 212 -3.62 -10.40 -1.62
N CYS A 213 -3.65 -11.31 -0.64
CA CYS A 213 -2.76 -12.47 -0.60
C CYS A 213 -3.53 -13.75 -0.85
N ILE A 214 -2.90 -14.69 -1.53
CA ILE A 214 -3.50 -15.98 -1.86
C ILE A 214 -2.44 -17.08 -1.86
N ARG A 215 -2.79 -18.29 -1.42
CA ARG A 215 -1.97 -19.47 -1.63
C ARG A 215 -2.35 -20.12 -2.97
N PRO A 216 -1.40 -20.25 -3.91
CA PRO A 216 -1.61 -21.05 -5.12
C PRO A 216 -1.99 -22.50 -4.79
N GLU A 217 -2.71 -23.16 -5.70
CA GLU A 217 -3.05 -24.57 -5.51
C GLU A 217 -1.78 -25.44 -5.50
N GLY A 218 -1.62 -26.26 -4.45
CA GLY A 218 -0.42 -27.08 -4.26
C GLY A 218 0.80 -26.32 -3.74
N SER A 219 0.64 -25.06 -3.31
CA SER A 219 1.69 -24.28 -2.65
C SER A 219 1.42 -24.11 -1.16
N GLU A 220 2.49 -24.25 -0.37
CA GLU A 220 2.51 -23.90 1.06
C GLU A 220 2.73 -22.39 1.28
N GLN A 221 3.20 -21.69 0.24
CA GLN A 221 3.57 -20.28 0.33
C GLN A 221 2.48 -19.38 -0.25
N ALA A 222 2.15 -18.31 0.48
CA ALA A 222 1.29 -17.27 -0.04
C ALA A 222 2.06 -16.38 -1.02
N VAL A 223 1.37 -15.90 -2.05
CA VAL A 223 1.84 -14.83 -2.93
C VAL A 223 1.07 -13.55 -2.63
N LEU A 224 1.74 -12.42 -2.85
CA LEU A 224 1.12 -11.10 -2.85
C LEU A 224 0.66 -10.75 -4.26
N ILE A 225 -0.60 -10.32 -4.37
CA ILE A 225 -1.17 -9.76 -5.59
C ILE A 225 -1.29 -8.25 -5.42
N ALA A 226 -0.71 -7.50 -6.36
CA ALA A 226 -0.80 -6.05 -6.41
C ALA A 226 -1.57 -5.58 -7.66
N ASN A 227 -2.51 -4.65 -7.44
CA ASN A 227 -3.24 -3.93 -8.47
C ASN A 227 -2.55 -2.59 -8.77
N CYS A 228 -1.48 -2.63 -9.55
CA CYS A 228 -0.75 -1.43 -9.98
C CYS A 228 -1.45 -0.75 -11.19
N ALA A 229 -2.79 -0.75 -11.27
CA ALA A 229 -3.56 -0.09 -12.32
C ALA A 229 -3.42 1.44 -12.30
N ASN A 230 -3.02 1.98 -11.15
CA ASN A 230 -2.77 3.39 -10.93
C ASN A 230 -1.30 3.78 -11.14
N ALA A 231 -0.40 2.83 -11.40
CA ALA A 231 1.01 3.06 -11.64
C ALA A 231 1.32 3.34 -13.14
N SER A 232 2.58 3.65 -13.45
CA SER A 232 3.06 3.83 -14.82
C SER A 232 4.41 3.13 -15.01
N PRO A 233 4.50 2.05 -15.82
CA PRO A 233 3.41 1.42 -16.59
C PRO A 233 2.36 0.70 -15.73
N LYS A 234 1.13 0.62 -16.23
CA LYS A 234 -0.01 -0.05 -15.57
C LYS A 234 0.09 -1.58 -15.68
N HIS A 235 0.01 -2.28 -14.56
CA HIS A 235 0.11 -3.75 -14.52
C HIS A 235 -0.56 -4.34 -13.28
N PHE A 236 -0.79 -5.65 -13.28
CA PHE A 236 -0.91 -6.45 -12.06
C PHE A 236 0.43 -7.09 -11.74
N ALA A 237 0.76 -7.27 -10.46
CA ALA A 237 1.96 -7.98 -10.05
C ALA A 237 1.61 -9.20 -9.20
N ILE A 238 2.21 -10.34 -9.53
CA ILE A 238 2.25 -11.55 -8.70
C ILE A 238 3.64 -11.60 -8.09
N ILE A 239 3.71 -11.58 -6.76
CA ILE A 239 4.96 -11.41 -6.03
C ILE A 239 5.13 -12.57 -5.04
N ASN A 240 6.21 -13.33 -5.20
CA ASN A 240 6.65 -14.27 -4.17
C ASN A 240 7.19 -13.47 -2.98
N ILE A 241 6.67 -13.79 -1.79
CA ILE A 241 7.02 -13.14 -0.52
C ILE A 241 7.67 -14.10 0.48
N THR A 242 8.13 -15.28 0.05
CA THR A 242 8.75 -16.28 0.93
C THR A 242 10.03 -15.73 1.57
N LYS A 243 10.18 -15.99 2.88
CA LYS A 243 11.36 -15.60 3.67
C LYS A 243 12.63 -16.26 3.09
N GLY A 244 13.70 -15.48 2.92
CA GLY A 244 14.99 -15.98 2.44
C GLY A 244 15.09 -16.34 0.95
N GLU A 245 14.00 -16.27 0.18
CA GLU A 245 14.02 -16.54 -1.26
C GLU A 245 14.32 -15.28 -2.10
N GLU A 246 14.78 -15.49 -3.34
CA GLU A 246 14.91 -14.40 -4.29
C GLU A 246 13.52 -13.88 -4.70
N LYS A 247 13.38 -12.55 -4.74
CA LYS A 247 12.12 -11.89 -5.06
C LYS A 247 11.81 -12.08 -6.54
N LYS A 248 10.81 -12.90 -6.84
CA LYS A 248 10.25 -13.02 -8.17
C LYS A 248 8.99 -12.17 -8.28
N VAL A 249 9.00 -11.24 -9.24
CA VAL A 249 7.86 -10.37 -9.55
C VAL A 249 7.45 -10.63 -10.99
N ARG A 250 6.33 -11.32 -11.18
CA ARG A 250 5.70 -11.48 -12.50
C ARG A 250 4.70 -10.35 -12.70
N LYS A 251 4.94 -9.50 -13.72
CA LYS A 251 4.05 -8.40 -14.09
C LYS A 251 3.15 -8.83 -15.26
N ILE A 252 1.85 -8.57 -15.14
CA ILE A 252 0.86 -8.75 -16.21
C ILE A 252 0.41 -7.35 -16.65
N PRO A 253 0.87 -6.85 -17.80
CA PRO A 253 0.52 -5.52 -18.27
C PRO A 253 -0.99 -5.38 -18.54
N ILE A 254 -1.58 -4.27 -18.11
CA ILE A 254 -3.04 -4.07 -18.25
C ILE A 254 -3.48 -3.91 -19.70
N PHE A 255 -2.63 -3.39 -20.59
CA PHE A 255 -2.97 -3.28 -22.01
C PHE A 255 -3.01 -4.63 -22.73
N GLU A 256 -2.43 -5.68 -22.15
CA GLU A 256 -2.55 -7.06 -22.65
C GLU A 256 -3.87 -7.70 -22.20
N ILE A 257 -4.52 -7.11 -21.19
CA ILE A 257 -5.78 -7.57 -20.62
C ILE A 257 -6.90 -6.84 -21.34
N GLY A 258 -7.50 -7.52 -22.33
CA GLY A 258 -8.69 -7.03 -23.00
C GLY A 258 -8.41 -5.89 -23.97
N VAL A 259 -7.72 -6.19 -25.07
CA VAL A 259 -8.20 -5.66 -26.36
C VAL A 259 -9.41 -6.53 -26.68
N ASN A 260 -10.62 -6.02 -26.42
CA ASN A 260 -11.82 -6.67 -26.96
C ASN A 260 -11.63 -6.84 -28.48
N ASP A 261 -12.30 -7.81 -29.12
CA ASP A 261 -12.23 -8.01 -30.58
C ASP A 261 -12.56 -6.72 -31.39
N ASP A 262 -13.17 -5.72 -30.74
CA ASP A 262 -13.52 -4.39 -31.28
C ASP A 262 -12.47 -3.28 -31.04
N GLY A 263 -11.32 -3.58 -30.44
CA GLY A 263 -10.21 -2.65 -30.23
C GLY A 263 -10.38 -1.65 -29.08
N ARG A 264 -11.39 -1.77 -28.22
CA ARG A 264 -11.64 -0.84 -27.11
C ARG A 264 -10.68 -1.08 -25.94
N LYS A 265 -10.26 0.01 -25.29
CA LYS A 265 -9.38 -0.01 -24.12
C LYS A 265 -10.19 -0.10 -22.82
N PRO A 266 -9.69 -0.82 -21.80
CA PRO A 266 -10.29 -0.82 -20.47
C PRO A 266 -10.30 0.59 -19.85
N GLU A 267 -11.44 1.01 -19.29
CA GLU A 267 -11.57 2.23 -18.47
C GLU A 267 -11.34 1.94 -16.99
N MET A 268 -11.84 0.80 -16.50
CA MET A 268 -11.67 0.33 -15.13
C MET A 268 -11.19 -1.11 -15.17
N VAL A 269 -10.19 -1.42 -14.36
CA VAL A 269 -9.64 -2.77 -14.23
C VAL A 269 -9.45 -3.06 -12.75
N GLY A 270 -9.75 -4.28 -12.35
CA GLY A 270 -9.48 -4.75 -11.00
C GLY A 270 -9.17 -6.23 -10.99
N VAL A 271 -8.80 -6.71 -9.81
CA VAL A 271 -8.47 -8.11 -9.58
C VAL A 271 -9.05 -8.55 -8.24
N VAL A 272 -9.60 -9.76 -8.19
CA VAL A 272 -10.14 -10.38 -6.98
C VAL A 272 -9.62 -11.81 -6.83
N PRO A 273 -9.60 -12.36 -5.60
CA PRO A 273 -9.28 -13.76 -5.39
C PRO A 273 -10.23 -14.67 -6.18
N GLY A 274 -9.67 -15.65 -6.88
CA GLY A 274 -10.40 -16.72 -7.56
C GLY A 274 -10.34 -18.03 -6.78
N ALA A 275 -11.14 -19.01 -7.20
CA ALA A 275 -11.11 -20.35 -6.62
C ALA A 275 -9.77 -21.08 -6.90
N ARG A 276 -9.36 -21.96 -5.99
CA ARG A 276 -8.17 -22.82 -6.15
C ARG A 276 -6.89 -22.04 -6.45
N GLY A 277 -6.60 -21.03 -5.63
CA GLY A 277 -5.33 -20.29 -5.74
C GLY A 277 -5.17 -19.49 -7.03
N SER A 278 -6.28 -19.12 -7.70
CA SER A 278 -6.26 -18.29 -8.91
C SER A 278 -6.64 -16.84 -8.60
N MET A 279 -6.49 -15.96 -9.57
CA MET A 279 -7.08 -14.62 -9.52
C MET A 279 -8.05 -14.41 -10.69
N VAL A 280 -9.07 -13.60 -10.45
CA VAL A 280 -9.98 -13.15 -11.50
C VAL A 280 -9.71 -11.68 -11.74
N ILE A 281 -9.26 -11.38 -12.95
CA ILE A 281 -9.12 -10.02 -13.44
C ILE A 281 -10.44 -9.64 -14.10
N TYR A 282 -10.93 -8.44 -13.81
CA TYR A 282 -12.13 -7.91 -14.42
C TYR A 282 -11.91 -6.52 -14.98
N TYR A 283 -12.64 -6.16 -16.03
CA TYR A 283 -12.62 -4.81 -16.58
C TYR A 283 -13.96 -4.36 -17.15
N LEU A 284 -14.09 -3.04 -17.27
CA LEU A 284 -15.16 -2.34 -17.97
C LEU A 284 -14.55 -1.46 -19.08
N SER A 285 -15.14 -1.50 -20.28
CA SER A 285 -14.72 -0.72 -21.43
C SER A 285 -15.63 0.49 -21.67
N LYS A 286 -15.10 1.49 -22.38
CA LYS A 286 -15.86 2.67 -22.83
C LYS A 286 -16.95 2.24 -23.81
N GLY A 287 -18.22 2.29 -23.37
CA GLY A 287 -19.40 1.87 -24.14
C GLY A 287 -20.22 0.76 -23.47
N ASP A 288 -19.65 0.03 -22.50
CA ASP A 288 -20.41 -0.94 -21.71
C ASP A 288 -21.42 -0.23 -20.81
N LYS A 289 -21.12 1.02 -20.41
CA LYS A 289 -22.00 1.88 -19.59
C LYS A 289 -23.37 2.12 -20.21
N ASP A 290 -23.47 2.07 -21.55
CA ASP A 290 -24.70 2.36 -22.28
C ASP A 290 -25.54 1.09 -22.56
N ASN A 291 -24.98 -0.11 -22.35
CA ASN A 291 -25.59 -1.41 -22.64
C ASN A 291 -25.57 -2.36 -21.42
N LEU A 292 -26.09 -1.92 -20.27
CA LEU A 292 -26.16 -2.74 -19.03
C LEU A 292 -24.80 -3.31 -18.56
N GLY A 293 -23.68 -2.60 -18.82
CA GLY A 293 -22.41 -2.79 -18.12
C GLY A 293 -21.85 -4.20 -18.21
N ALA A 294 -21.53 -4.69 -19.41
CA ALA A 294 -20.86 -5.97 -19.57
C ALA A 294 -19.54 -5.99 -18.77
N LEU A 295 -19.54 -6.72 -17.64
CA LEU A 295 -18.34 -6.96 -16.86
C LEU A 295 -17.55 -8.09 -17.52
N HIS A 296 -16.41 -7.73 -18.11
CA HIS A 296 -15.51 -8.73 -18.68
C HIS A 296 -14.66 -9.33 -17.56
N MET A 297 -14.53 -10.66 -17.55
CA MET A 297 -13.77 -11.39 -16.54
C MET A 297 -12.84 -12.41 -17.19
N TYR A 298 -11.60 -12.44 -16.73
CA TYR A 298 -10.57 -13.39 -17.13
C TYR A 298 -9.97 -14.05 -15.88
N LYS A 299 -9.90 -15.38 -15.89
CA LYS A 299 -9.25 -16.14 -14.83
C LYS A 299 -7.78 -16.32 -15.19
N GLU A 300 -6.90 -15.88 -14.29
CA GLU A 300 -5.46 -16.18 -14.35
C GLU A 300 -5.12 -17.19 -13.25
N THR A 301 -4.59 -18.34 -13.65
CA THR A 301 -4.06 -19.33 -12.69
C THR A 301 -2.69 -18.87 -12.22
N ILE A 302 -2.51 -18.81 -10.91
CA ILE A 302 -1.22 -18.47 -10.32
C ILE A 302 -0.43 -19.78 -10.20
N ASN A 303 0.66 -19.87 -10.96
CA ASN A 303 1.58 -20.99 -10.89
C ASN A 303 2.66 -20.74 -9.85
N ASN A 304 3.23 -21.81 -9.30
CA ASN A 304 4.44 -21.73 -8.49
C ASN A 304 5.63 -21.49 -9.42
N GLU A 305 6.13 -20.25 -9.46
CA GLU A 305 7.38 -19.88 -10.15
C GLU A 305 8.51 -19.60 -9.16
#